data_AF-A0A1Q3E232-F1
#
_entry.id   AF-A0A1Q3E232-F1
#
_cell.length_a   1.000
_cell.length_b   1.000
_cell.length_c   1.000
_cell.angle_alpha   90.00
_cell.angle_beta   90.00
_cell.angle_gamma   90.00
#
_symmetry.space_group_name_H-M   'P 1'
#
loop_
_entity.id
_entity.type
_entity.pdbx_description
1 polymer ?
#
loop_
_entity_poly.entity_id
_entity_poly.type
_entity_poly.pdbx_seq_one_letter_code
_entity_poly.pdbx_strand_id
1 'polypeptide(L)'
;MVQMISSSLLTAIFALFLYVGHVHALDVASCNASAGFDWSYNSLSQDPCTVATYLGAVCNNGQYTIPAINSTEFYSGPTSVTQNECRCSSVFYSLLMACAQCQEASITTWTSYAQNCSTIYVGIFPDDIPSGTAVPHWATLSSAEFDATTAEAAGDSPELTGATQVTSSSTPTSSTSSVRLQEEWLEELLDLLS
;
A
#
# COMPACT_ATOMS: atom_id res chain seq x y z
N MET A 1 14.55 70.27 17.30
CA MET A 1 15.28 69.95 16.05
C MET A 1 15.14 68.46 15.84
N VAL A 2 14.11 68.04 15.11
CA VAL A 2 13.71 66.62 14.94
C VAL A 2 14.61 66.04 13.87
N GLN A 3 15.48 65.12 14.25
CA GLN A 3 16.52 64.57 13.37
C GLN A 3 15.93 63.43 12.53
N MET A 4 16.06 63.58 11.22
CA MET A 4 15.57 62.71 10.17
C MET A 4 16.18 61.30 10.28
N ILE A 5 15.42 60.35 10.83
CA ILE A 5 15.71 58.92 10.69
C ILE A 5 15.45 58.54 9.23
N SER A 6 16.49 58.00 8.58
CA SER A 6 16.64 57.97 7.14
C SER A 6 15.71 56.93 6.48
N SER A 7 14.98 57.38 5.46
CA SER A 7 14.06 56.56 4.65
C SER A 7 14.75 55.37 3.94
N SER A 8 16.08 55.33 3.95
CA SER A 8 16.92 54.29 3.35
C SER A 8 17.03 53.01 4.21
N LEU A 9 16.81 53.10 5.52
CA LEU A 9 16.86 51.94 6.43
C LEU A 9 15.56 51.13 6.39
N LEU A 10 14.42 51.78 6.13
CA LEU A 10 13.11 51.12 6.03
C LEU A 10 12.96 50.27 4.75
N THR A 11 13.52 50.70 3.62
CA THR A 11 13.48 49.95 2.36
C THR A 11 14.37 48.70 2.37
N ALA A 12 15.52 48.76 3.05
CA ALA A 12 16.41 47.61 3.19
C ALA A 12 15.80 46.48 4.03
N ILE A 13 15.05 46.82 5.09
CA ILE A 13 14.34 45.84 5.93
C ILE A 13 13.21 45.16 5.14
N PHE A 14 12.45 45.91 4.33
CA PHE A 14 11.39 45.36 3.48
C PHE A 14 11.94 44.40 2.39
N ALA A 15 13.11 44.69 1.82
CA ALA A 15 13.77 43.81 0.86
C ALA A 15 14.30 42.52 1.51
N LEU A 16 14.72 42.56 2.78
CA LEU A 16 15.21 41.38 3.51
C LEU A 16 14.06 40.43 3.90
N PHE A 17 12.84 40.94 4.12
CA PHE A 17 11.64 40.11 4.34
C PHE A 17 11.07 39.48 3.06
N LEU A 18 11.49 39.92 1.86
CA LEU A 18 11.11 39.28 0.59
C LEU A 18 12.06 38.16 0.17
N TYR A 19 13.14 37.94 0.91
CA TYR A 19 14.04 36.79 0.75
C TYR A 19 13.60 35.61 1.63
N VAL A 20 12.29 35.42 1.82
CA VAL A 20 11.76 34.16 2.36
C VAL A 20 12.00 33.11 1.28
N GLY A 21 12.97 32.24 1.53
CA GLY A 21 13.21 31.08 0.68
C GLY A 21 11.91 30.31 0.49
N HIS A 22 11.55 30.03 -0.76
CA HIS A 22 10.46 29.10 -1.04
C HIS A 22 10.86 27.74 -0.47
N VAL A 23 10.27 27.39 0.67
CA VAL A 23 10.19 25.99 1.10
C VAL A 23 9.27 25.31 0.10
N HIS A 24 9.85 24.55 -0.83
CA HIS A 24 9.10 23.56 -1.58
C HIS A 24 8.69 22.48 -0.58
N ALA A 25 7.48 22.59 -0.04
CA ALA A 25 6.86 21.45 0.63
C ALA A 25 6.65 20.38 -0.44
N LEU A 26 7.14 19.15 -0.18
CA LEU A 26 6.76 18.01 -1.00
C LEU A 26 5.26 17.80 -0.82
N ASP A 27 4.53 17.82 -1.93
CA ASP A 27 3.11 17.50 -1.89
C ASP A 27 2.96 16.00 -1.62
N VAL A 28 2.11 15.65 -0.65
CA VAL A 28 1.95 14.26 -0.19
C VAL A 28 0.89 13.60 -1.05
N ALA A 29 1.15 12.38 -1.50
CA ALA A 29 0.21 11.64 -2.33
C ALA A 29 -1.14 11.46 -1.63
N SER A 30 -2.22 11.75 -2.36
CA SER A 30 -3.60 11.50 -1.95
C SER A 30 -4.43 11.24 -3.20
N CYS A 31 -5.53 10.50 -3.05
CA CYS A 31 -6.40 10.23 -4.20
C CYS A 31 -7.16 11.46 -4.67
N ASN A 32 -7.21 11.65 -5.99
CA ASN A 32 -8.06 12.64 -6.62
C ASN A 32 -9.52 12.22 -6.49
N ALA A 33 -10.37 13.08 -5.92
CA ALA A 33 -11.80 12.84 -5.75
C ALA A 33 -12.53 12.61 -7.08
N SER A 34 -12.01 13.06 -8.22
CA SER A 34 -12.61 12.81 -9.53
C SER A 34 -12.19 11.50 -10.19
N ALA A 35 -11.24 10.74 -9.61
CA ALA A 35 -10.69 9.53 -10.22
C ALA A 35 -11.62 8.31 -10.14
N GLY A 36 -12.72 8.38 -9.38
CA GLY A 36 -13.65 7.26 -9.21
C GLY A 36 -13.11 6.12 -8.33
N PHE A 37 -12.17 6.43 -7.43
CA PHE A 37 -11.52 5.47 -6.53
C PHE A 37 -12.18 5.39 -5.14
N ASP A 38 -13.43 5.82 -5.00
CA ASP A 38 -14.16 5.79 -3.72
C ASP A 38 -14.26 4.38 -3.13
N TRP A 39 -14.31 3.35 -3.98
CA TRP A 39 -14.34 1.94 -3.58
C TRP A 39 -13.06 1.47 -2.86
N SER A 40 -11.94 2.19 -3.03
CA SER A 40 -10.62 1.76 -2.57
C SER A 40 -10.30 2.18 -1.13
N TYR A 41 -11.15 3.01 -0.53
CA TYR A 41 -11.01 3.47 0.84
C TYR A 41 -11.27 2.33 1.83
N ASN A 42 -10.54 2.37 2.95
CA ASN A 42 -10.76 1.45 4.06
C ASN A 42 -11.83 1.97 5.04
N SER A 43 -12.20 1.15 6.02
CA SER A 43 -13.18 1.46 7.07
C SER A 43 -12.79 2.63 7.98
N LEU A 44 -11.51 3.03 7.95
CA LEU A 44 -10.97 4.20 8.65
C LEU A 44 -10.99 5.47 7.79
N SER A 45 -11.65 5.44 6.62
CA SER A 45 -11.69 6.53 5.63
C SER A 45 -10.30 6.93 5.12
N GLN A 46 -9.40 5.97 4.99
CA GLN A 46 -8.06 6.19 4.44
C GLN A 46 -8.03 5.76 2.98
N ASP A 47 -7.50 6.64 2.14
CA ASP A 47 -7.28 6.35 0.74
C ASP A 47 -6.04 5.44 0.55
N PRO A 48 -5.89 4.77 -0.61
CA PRO A 48 -4.74 3.93 -0.92
C PRO A 48 -3.37 4.57 -0.69
N CYS A 49 -3.19 5.87 -0.96
CA CYS A 49 -1.92 6.57 -0.75
C CYS A 49 -1.60 6.69 0.75
N THR A 50 -2.63 6.98 1.56
CA THR A 50 -2.50 7.04 3.01
C THR A 50 -2.12 5.67 3.59
N VAL A 51 -2.83 4.61 3.20
CA VAL A 51 -2.54 3.24 3.67
C VAL A 51 -1.13 2.81 3.23
N ALA A 52 -0.77 3.03 1.96
CA ALA A 52 0.58 2.77 1.45
C ALA A 52 1.65 3.55 2.23
N THR A 53 1.41 4.82 2.57
CA THR A 53 2.36 5.62 3.35
C THR A 53 2.57 5.03 4.74
N TYR A 54 1.52 4.58 5.41
CA TYR A 54 1.65 3.94 6.73
C TYR A 54 2.39 2.61 6.67
N LEU A 55 2.12 1.77 5.68
CA LEU A 55 2.89 0.53 5.49
C LEU A 55 4.34 0.81 5.13
N GLY A 56 4.59 1.80 4.27
CA GLY A 56 5.95 2.23 3.92
C GLY A 56 6.73 2.76 5.12
N ALA A 57 6.05 3.41 6.07
CA ALA A 57 6.66 3.86 7.32
C ALA A 57 7.12 2.66 8.16
N VAL A 58 6.34 1.58 8.23
CA VAL A 58 6.79 0.32 8.83
C VAL A 58 8.05 -0.19 8.14
N CYS A 59 8.05 -0.21 6.80
CA CYS A 59 9.20 -0.66 6.02
C CYS A 59 10.48 0.17 6.20
N ASN A 60 10.37 1.40 6.73
CA ASN A 60 11.47 2.37 6.80
C ASN A 60 11.65 2.94 8.22
N ASN A 61 11.43 2.13 9.25
CA ASN A 61 11.67 2.48 10.66
C ASN A 61 10.93 3.74 11.13
N GLY A 62 9.71 3.94 10.65
CA GLY A 62 8.76 4.95 11.11
C GLY A 62 8.70 6.25 10.29
N GLN A 63 9.50 6.41 9.24
CA GLN A 63 9.45 7.59 8.37
C GLN A 63 9.35 7.20 6.90
N TYR A 64 8.25 7.54 6.24
CA TYR A 64 8.08 7.30 4.82
C TYR A 64 7.12 8.33 4.25
N THR A 65 7.38 8.78 3.02
CA THR A 65 6.52 9.73 2.33
C THR A 65 6.44 9.30 0.88
N ILE A 66 5.21 9.17 0.39
CA ILE A 66 4.93 8.98 -1.02
C ILE A 66 4.68 10.37 -1.59
N PRO A 67 5.54 10.87 -2.51
CA PRO A 67 5.31 12.16 -3.14
C PRO A 67 4.11 12.07 -4.09
N ALA A 68 3.34 13.15 -4.21
CA ALA A 68 2.32 13.26 -5.23
C ALA A 68 2.97 13.21 -6.63
N ILE A 69 2.30 12.55 -7.57
CA ILE A 69 2.79 12.36 -8.94
C ILE A 69 1.74 12.81 -9.96
N ASN A 70 2.19 13.14 -11.17
CA ASN A 70 1.32 13.54 -12.28
C ASN A 70 1.06 12.41 -13.27
N SER A 71 0.21 12.67 -14.27
CA SER A 71 -0.24 11.68 -15.26
C SER A 71 0.87 11.03 -16.10
N THR A 72 2.06 11.64 -16.18
CA THR A 72 3.21 11.12 -16.92
C THR A 72 4.21 10.37 -16.06
N GLU A 73 3.97 10.30 -14.75
CA GLU A 73 4.83 9.66 -13.76
C GLU A 73 4.23 8.33 -13.28
N PHE A 74 5.04 7.56 -12.57
CA PHE A 74 4.65 6.30 -11.92
C PHE A 74 5.54 6.05 -10.71
N TYR A 75 5.06 5.25 -9.75
CA TYR A 75 5.89 4.79 -8.65
C TYR A 75 6.73 3.59 -9.04
N SER A 76 8.04 3.69 -8.85
CA SER A 76 8.97 2.58 -9.07
C SER A 76 9.10 1.68 -7.84
N GLY A 77 9.53 0.44 -8.07
CA GLY A 77 9.87 -0.48 -6.99
C GLY A 77 11.14 -0.13 -6.21
N PRO A 78 11.44 -0.91 -5.17
CA PRO A 78 12.64 -0.71 -4.38
C PRO A 78 13.91 -0.91 -5.23
N THR A 79 14.99 -0.24 -4.83
CA THR A 79 16.32 -0.46 -5.38
C THR A 79 17.01 -1.63 -4.67
N SER A 80 18.15 -2.09 -5.17
CA SER A 80 18.95 -3.14 -4.50
C SER A 80 19.38 -2.77 -3.07
N VAL A 81 19.42 -1.48 -2.74
CA VAL A 81 19.77 -0.97 -1.40
C VAL A 81 18.55 -0.81 -0.49
N THR A 82 17.38 -0.55 -1.08
CA THR A 82 16.17 -0.18 -0.32
C THR A 82 15.10 -1.27 -0.33
N GLN A 83 15.40 -2.43 -0.94
CA GLN A 83 14.54 -3.60 -0.87
C GLN A 83 14.59 -4.25 0.50
N ASN A 84 13.43 -4.68 0.97
CA ASN A 84 13.22 -5.46 2.18
C ASN A 84 11.91 -6.23 2.04
N GLU A 85 11.62 -7.12 2.98
CA GLU A 85 10.43 -7.97 2.93
C GLU A 85 9.13 -7.18 2.79
N CYS A 86 9.03 -6.06 3.51
CA CYS A 86 7.90 -5.15 3.50
C CYS A 86 7.64 -4.49 2.13
N ARG A 87 8.69 -3.93 1.50
CA ARG A 87 8.58 -3.27 0.18
C ARG A 87 8.51 -4.26 -0.98
N CYS A 88 8.91 -5.51 -0.75
CA CYS A 88 8.78 -6.61 -1.72
C CYS A 88 7.49 -7.44 -1.52
N SER A 89 6.51 -6.86 -0.83
CA SER A 89 5.15 -7.37 -0.70
C SER A 89 4.28 -6.91 -1.87
N SER A 90 3.50 -7.84 -2.44
CA SER A 90 2.49 -7.48 -3.44
C SER A 90 1.34 -6.67 -2.83
N VAL A 91 1.13 -6.74 -1.51
CA VAL A 91 0.13 -5.91 -0.80
C VAL A 91 0.55 -4.45 -0.82
N PHE A 92 1.81 -4.18 -0.49
CA PHE A 92 2.38 -2.83 -0.56
C PHE A 92 2.36 -2.30 -2.00
N TYR A 93 2.71 -3.15 -2.98
CA TYR A 93 2.59 -2.82 -4.41
C TYR A 93 1.16 -2.48 -4.82
N SER A 94 0.16 -3.30 -4.50
CA SER A 94 -1.23 -3.06 -4.86
C SER A 94 -1.74 -1.72 -4.34
N LEU A 95 -1.46 -1.39 -3.07
CA LEU A 95 -1.81 -0.09 -2.49
C LEU A 95 -1.10 1.06 -3.20
N LEU A 96 0.17 0.89 -3.56
CA LEU A 96 0.94 1.91 -4.27
C LEU A 96 0.47 2.10 -5.72
N MET A 97 0.05 1.03 -6.41
CA MET A 97 -0.50 1.11 -7.76
C MET A 97 -1.90 1.74 -7.77
N ALA A 98 -2.75 1.38 -6.80
CA ALA A 98 -4.02 2.05 -6.58
C ALA A 98 -3.81 3.55 -6.27
N CYS A 99 -2.80 3.88 -5.46
CA CYS A 99 -2.42 5.27 -5.19
C CYS A 99 -2.01 6.04 -6.46
N ALA A 100 -1.24 5.41 -7.36
CA ALA A 100 -0.91 6.03 -8.64
C ALA A 100 -2.15 6.23 -9.53
N GLN A 101 -2.98 5.20 -9.69
CA GLN A 101 -4.19 5.32 -10.54
C GLN A 101 -5.20 6.32 -9.98
N CYS A 102 -5.36 6.40 -8.66
CA CYS A 102 -6.27 7.37 -8.06
C CYS A 102 -5.74 8.82 -8.14
N GLN A 103 -4.45 9.02 -8.42
CA GLN A 103 -3.86 10.29 -8.81
C GLN A 103 -3.88 10.52 -10.34
N GLU A 104 -4.57 9.64 -11.09
CA GLU A 104 -4.65 9.65 -12.55
C GLU A 104 -3.27 9.48 -13.23
N ALA A 105 -2.33 8.83 -12.53
CA ALA A 105 -0.98 8.53 -12.97
C ALA A 105 -0.84 7.12 -13.55
N SER A 106 0.28 6.87 -14.20
CA SER A 106 0.60 5.55 -14.77
C SER A 106 1.05 4.59 -13.67
N ILE A 107 0.80 3.29 -13.87
CA ILE A 107 1.32 2.22 -13.02
C ILE A 107 2.45 1.48 -13.72
N THR A 108 3.29 0.81 -12.93
CA THR A 108 4.26 -0.16 -13.42
C THR A 108 3.71 -1.58 -13.21
N THR A 109 4.31 -2.58 -13.85
CA THR A 109 3.93 -4.00 -13.64
C THR A 109 4.64 -4.58 -12.43
N TRP A 110 4.11 -5.67 -11.86
CA TRP A 110 4.74 -6.33 -10.73
C TRP A 110 6.16 -6.79 -11.05
N THR A 111 6.39 -7.34 -12.24
CA THR A 111 7.72 -7.78 -12.70
C THR A 111 8.74 -6.63 -12.72
N SER A 112 8.31 -5.43 -13.13
CA SER A 112 9.18 -4.25 -13.16
C SER A 112 9.41 -3.70 -11.75
N TYR A 113 8.36 -3.69 -10.92
CA TYR A 113 8.42 -3.26 -9.54
C TYR A 113 9.36 -4.14 -8.71
N ALA A 114 9.18 -5.46 -8.75
CA ALA A 114 9.90 -6.42 -7.94
C ALA A 114 11.29 -6.79 -8.50
N GLN A 115 11.79 -6.09 -9.53
CA GLN A 115 13.02 -6.45 -10.23
C GLN A 115 14.25 -6.58 -9.29
N ASN A 116 14.34 -5.74 -8.25
CA ASN A 116 15.46 -5.76 -7.30
C ASN A 116 15.15 -6.54 -6.00
N CYS A 117 13.98 -7.16 -5.89
CA CYS A 117 13.60 -7.95 -4.72
C CYS A 117 14.28 -9.31 -4.74
N SER A 118 15.03 -9.64 -3.68
CA SER A 118 15.63 -10.97 -3.53
C SER A 118 14.63 -12.02 -3.06
N THR A 119 13.60 -11.60 -2.34
CA THR A 119 12.49 -12.43 -1.87
C THR A 119 11.21 -11.64 -2.04
N ILE A 120 10.16 -12.30 -2.53
CA ILE A 120 8.86 -11.69 -2.79
C ILE A 120 7.77 -12.30 -1.91
N TYR A 121 6.80 -11.49 -1.52
CA TYR A 121 5.69 -11.89 -0.65
C TYR A 121 4.37 -11.59 -1.37
N VAL A 122 3.76 -12.62 -1.97
CA VAL A 122 2.54 -12.47 -2.77
C VAL A 122 1.31 -12.65 -1.87
N GLY A 123 0.39 -11.69 -1.92
CA GLY A 123 -0.83 -11.63 -1.12
C GLY A 123 -0.61 -11.37 0.38
N ILE A 124 0.64 -11.16 0.80
CA ILE A 124 1.05 -11.10 2.21
C ILE A 124 1.85 -9.83 2.46
N PHE A 125 1.49 -9.09 3.50
CA PHE A 125 2.34 -8.06 4.10
C PHE A 125 3.06 -8.67 5.31
N PRO A 126 4.41 -8.81 5.28
CA PRO A 126 5.16 -9.61 6.24
C PRO A 126 5.51 -8.88 7.55
N ASP A 127 5.11 -7.63 7.71
CA ASP A 127 5.26 -6.88 8.96
C ASP A 127 3.91 -6.62 9.62
N ASP A 128 3.95 -6.16 10.88
CA ASP A 128 2.76 -5.73 11.59
C ASP A 128 2.16 -4.45 10.98
N ILE A 129 0.84 -4.48 10.81
CA ILE A 129 0.07 -3.32 10.37
C ILE A 129 0.00 -2.32 11.55
N PRO A 130 0.44 -1.06 11.36
CA PRO A 130 0.53 -0.10 12.46
C PRO A 130 -0.85 0.27 13.00
N SER A 131 -0.93 0.63 14.28
CA SER A 131 -2.18 1.06 14.90
C SER A 131 -2.78 2.26 14.16
N GLY A 132 -4.09 2.21 13.89
CA GLY A 132 -4.78 3.29 13.20
C GLY A 132 -4.69 3.22 11.67
N THR A 133 -4.22 2.12 11.09
CA THR A 133 -4.43 1.79 9.67
C THR A 133 -5.06 0.42 9.52
N ALA A 134 -5.77 0.21 8.42
CA ALA A 134 -6.35 -1.06 8.03
C ALA A 134 -6.03 -1.32 6.56
N VAL A 135 -5.65 -2.55 6.21
CA VAL A 135 -5.37 -2.92 4.82
C VAL A 135 -6.63 -3.53 4.21
N PRO A 136 -7.21 -2.94 3.15
CA PRO A 136 -8.37 -3.49 2.47
C PRO A 136 -8.11 -4.88 1.89
N HIS A 137 -9.14 -5.73 1.88
CA HIS A 137 -9.07 -7.09 1.34
C HIS A 137 -8.58 -7.12 -0.11
N TRP A 138 -9.03 -6.19 -0.96
CA TRP A 138 -8.62 -6.08 -2.36
C TRP A 138 -7.10 -5.95 -2.56
N ALA A 139 -6.36 -5.45 -1.57
CA ALA A 139 -4.89 -5.33 -1.66
C ALA A 139 -4.19 -6.68 -1.45
N THR A 140 -4.88 -7.68 -0.93
CA THR A 140 -4.34 -8.97 -0.48
C THR A 140 -4.57 -10.11 -1.49
N LEU A 141 -5.06 -9.78 -2.68
CA LEU A 141 -5.32 -10.75 -3.72
C LEU A 141 -4.05 -11.54 -4.07
N SER A 142 -4.22 -12.83 -4.33
CA SER A 142 -3.10 -13.75 -4.60
C SER A 142 -2.41 -13.51 -5.95
N SER A 143 -3.02 -12.72 -6.83
CA SER A 143 -2.33 -12.21 -8.02
C SER A 143 -1.44 -11.05 -7.62
N ALA A 144 -0.14 -11.17 -7.88
CA ALA A 144 0.79 -10.08 -7.60
C ALA A 144 0.56 -8.85 -8.49
N GLU A 145 -0.09 -9.01 -9.64
CA GLU A 145 -0.42 -7.92 -10.54
C GLU A 145 -1.66 -7.17 -10.05
N PHE A 146 -1.60 -5.84 -10.09
CA PHE A 146 -2.69 -4.98 -9.67
C PHE A 146 -3.65 -4.76 -10.85
N ASP A 147 -4.93 -4.99 -10.61
CA ASP A 147 -6.01 -4.68 -11.54
C ASP A 147 -7.16 -4.03 -10.78
N ALA A 148 -7.49 -2.78 -11.13
CA ALA A 148 -8.49 -1.99 -10.42
C ALA A 148 -9.89 -2.62 -10.48
N THR A 149 -10.26 -3.24 -11.61
CA THR A 149 -11.58 -3.88 -11.77
C THR A 149 -11.71 -5.08 -10.83
N THR A 150 -10.67 -5.91 -10.77
CA THR A 150 -10.63 -7.09 -9.89
C THR A 150 -10.57 -6.67 -8.43
N ALA A 151 -9.80 -5.63 -8.12
CA ALA A 151 -9.70 -5.07 -6.77
C ALA A 151 -11.05 -4.51 -6.30
N GLU A 152 -11.74 -3.70 -7.12
CA GLU A 152 -13.06 -3.18 -6.82
C GLU A 152 -14.09 -4.30 -6.59
N ALA A 153 -14.05 -5.34 -7.43
CA ALA A 153 -14.94 -6.50 -7.28
C ALA A 153 -14.67 -7.31 -6.01
N ALA A 154 -13.43 -7.34 -5.53
CA ALA A 154 -13.06 -8.02 -4.28
C ALA A 154 -13.53 -7.26 -3.02
N GLY A 155 -13.56 -5.93 -3.09
CA GLY A 155 -13.99 -5.08 -1.98
C GLY A 155 -12.96 -4.97 -0.85
N ASP A 156 -13.32 -4.24 0.20
CA ASP A 156 -12.47 -3.91 1.34
C ASP A 156 -12.52 -4.96 2.47
N SER A 157 -13.63 -5.69 2.59
CA SER A 157 -13.88 -6.61 3.71
C SER A 157 -13.51 -8.07 3.40
N PRO A 158 -12.88 -8.81 4.35
CA PRO A 158 -12.42 -8.36 5.66
C PRO A 158 -11.08 -7.62 5.59
N GLU A 159 -10.97 -6.50 6.32
CA GLU A 159 -9.74 -5.74 6.41
C GLU A 159 -8.73 -6.38 7.37
N LEU A 160 -7.45 -6.20 7.06
CA LEU A 160 -6.37 -6.65 7.93
C LEU A 160 -5.98 -5.55 8.91
N THR A 161 -5.85 -5.94 10.17
CA THR A 161 -5.37 -5.09 11.26
C THR A 161 -4.44 -5.87 12.19
N GLY A 162 -3.48 -5.19 12.81
CA GLY A 162 -2.92 -5.58 14.11
C GLY A 162 -2.06 -6.84 14.25
N ALA A 163 -1.76 -7.63 13.22
CA ALA A 163 -0.69 -8.66 13.28
C ALA A 163 -0.27 -9.19 11.89
N THR A 164 0.98 -9.65 11.81
CA THR A 164 1.59 -10.27 10.62
C THR A 164 0.85 -11.52 10.13
N GLN A 165 0.56 -11.61 8.82
CA GLN A 165 -0.06 -12.80 8.20
C GLN A 165 0.93 -13.96 7.94
N VAL A 166 1.76 -14.35 8.93
CA VAL A 166 2.60 -15.55 8.77
C VAL A 166 1.73 -16.79 8.96
N THR A 167 0.96 -17.18 7.94
CA THR A 167 0.46 -18.55 7.87
C THR A 167 1.64 -19.44 7.52
N SER A 168 2.30 -19.97 8.56
CA SER A 168 3.24 -21.07 8.41
C SER A 168 2.48 -22.28 7.86
N SER A 169 2.52 -22.49 6.54
CA SER A 169 2.22 -23.81 5.96
C SER A 169 3.38 -24.75 6.29
N SER A 170 3.46 -25.17 7.55
CA SER A 170 4.22 -26.35 7.93
C SER A 170 3.32 -27.56 7.75
N THR A 171 3.37 -28.16 6.57
CA THR A 171 2.86 -29.51 6.32
C THR A 171 3.66 -30.47 7.21
N PRO A 172 3.07 -31.19 8.20
CA PRO A 172 3.77 -32.31 8.78
C PRO A 172 3.79 -33.44 7.76
N THR A 173 4.96 -33.65 7.14
CA THR A 173 5.28 -34.92 6.49
C THR A 173 5.26 -36.01 7.56
N SER A 174 4.14 -36.71 7.69
CA SER A 174 4.09 -38.03 8.34
C SER A 174 3.80 -39.05 7.26
N SER A 175 4.86 -39.75 6.86
CA SER A 175 4.80 -40.91 6.00
C SER A 175 4.09 -42.08 6.71
N THR A 176 3.02 -42.54 6.08
CA THR A 176 2.59 -43.93 5.95
C THR A 176 2.10 -44.67 7.20
N SER A 177 0.77 -44.92 7.24
CA SER A 177 0.22 -46.28 7.29
C SER A 177 -1.28 -46.31 6.92
N SER A 178 -1.55 -46.98 5.79
CA SER A 178 -2.67 -47.90 5.53
C SER A 178 -4.13 -47.43 5.56
N VAL A 179 -4.68 -47.25 4.35
CA VAL A 179 -5.93 -47.85 3.82
C VAL A 179 -7.06 -48.16 4.81
N ARG A 180 -8.16 -47.38 4.76
CA ARG A 180 -9.54 -47.91 4.75
C ARG A 180 -10.59 -46.88 4.28
N LEU A 181 -11.12 -47.13 3.07
CA LEU A 181 -12.53 -47.06 2.63
C LEU A 181 -13.38 -45.92 3.22
N GLN A 182 -13.82 -44.90 2.47
CA GLN A 182 -14.80 -44.97 1.37
C GLN A 182 -16.09 -45.75 1.72
N GLU A 183 -16.55 -45.63 2.97
CA GLU A 183 -17.85 -46.13 3.46
C GLU A 183 -18.76 -45.04 4.07
N GLU A 184 -18.71 -43.80 3.58
CA GLU A 184 -19.72 -42.77 3.96
C GLU A 184 -20.73 -42.46 2.84
N TRP A 185 -20.48 -42.90 1.59
CA TRP A 185 -21.34 -42.59 0.44
C TRP A 185 -22.48 -43.60 0.19
N LEU A 186 -22.54 -44.70 0.96
CA LEU A 186 -23.55 -45.75 0.76
C LEU A 186 -24.75 -45.67 1.73
N GLU A 187 -24.66 -44.93 2.82
CA GLU A 187 -25.81 -44.74 3.73
C GLU A 187 -26.77 -43.65 3.22
N GLU A 188 -26.27 -42.60 2.56
CA GLU A 188 -27.11 -41.52 2.04
C GLU A 188 -27.93 -41.93 0.79
N LEU A 189 -27.49 -42.97 0.07
CA LEU A 189 -28.23 -43.50 -1.09
C LEU A 189 -29.37 -44.48 -0.72
N LEU A 190 -29.38 -45.01 0.51
CA LEU A 190 -30.46 -45.89 0.99
C LEU A 190 -31.63 -45.10 1.61
N ASP A 191 -31.39 -43.92 2.16
CA ASP A 191 -32.45 -43.02 2.66
C ASP A 191 -33.23 -42.30 1.55
N LEU A 192 -32.71 -42.26 0.31
CA LEU A 192 -33.41 -41.69 -0.85
C LEU A 192 -34.30 -42.69 -1.61
N LEU A 193 -34.33 -43.96 -1.19
CA LEU A 193 -35.14 -45.02 -1.83
C LEU A 193 -36.11 -45.72 -0.86
N SER A 194 -36.35 -45.17 0.33
CA SER A 194 -37.49 -45.50 1.20
C SER A 194 -38.57 -44.43 1.18
#